data_AF-A0A7Z2PP49-F1
#
_entry.id   AF-A0A7Z2PP49-F1
#
_cell.length_a   1.000
_cell.length_b   1.000
_cell.length_c   1.000
_cell.angle_alpha   90.00
_cell.angle_beta   90.00
_cell.angle_gamma   90.00
#
_symmetry.space_group_name_H-M   'P 1'
#
loop_
_entity.id
_entity.type
_entity.pdbx_description
1 polymer ?
#
loop_
_entity_poly.entity_id
_entity_poly.type
_entity_poly.pdbx_seq_one_letter_code
_entity_poly.pdbx_strand_id
1 'polypeptide(L)'
;MRREPMKFEILTPKSARWKSFVVLLGNTLTDGLPEGTWRCGNDGSGGSRHRYAEAVMAELGGIDIDGTLAFFREHGGYCDCEILFNVDRPDLNGPLDSAGVTSAAA
;
A
#
# COMPACT_ATOMS: atom_id res chain seq x y z
N MET A 1 20.01 -29.27 13.03
CA MET A 1 18.72 -28.62 12.67
C MET A 1 18.88 -28.01 11.29
N ARG A 2 18.16 -28.50 10.27
CA ARG A 2 18.13 -27.82 8.96
C ARG A 2 17.11 -26.68 9.10
N ARG A 3 17.55 -25.42 9.07
CA ARG A 3 16.63 -24.29 8.87
C ARG A 3 16.13 -24.40 7.44
N GLU A 4 14.82 -24.62 7.27
CA GLU A 4 14.19 -24.38 5.97
C GLU A 4 14.47 -22.93 5.55
N PRO A 5 14.73 -22.65 4.27
CA PRO A 5 14.84 -21.28 3.81
C PRO A 5 13.52 -20.57 4.11
N MET A 6 13.58 -19.50 4.91
CA MET A 6 12.44 -18.66 5.20
C MET A 6 11.94 -18.09 3.88
N LYS A 7 10.82 -18.63 3.38
CA LYS A 7 10.20 -18.14 2.15
C LYS A 7 9.52 -16.82 2.51
N PHE A 8 10.12 -15.72 2.09
CA PHE A 8 9.52 -14.40 2.23
C PHE A 8 8.34 -14.27 1.25
N GLU A 9 7.21 -13.78 1.75
CA GLU A 9 5.99 -13.55 0.96
C GLU A 9 6.03 -12.15 0.32
N ILE A 10 5.66 -12.02 -0.95
CA ILE A 10 5.25 -10.74 -1.52
C ILE A 10 3.81 -10.48 -1.07
N LEU A 11 3.61 -9.44 -0.27
CA LEU A 11 2.30 -9.13 0.32
C LEU A 11 1.38 -8.51 -0.74
N THR A 12 0.23 -9.14 -0.96
CA THR A 12 -0.78 -8.69 -1.94
C THR A 12 -2.16 -8.68 -1.29
N PRO A 13 -3.20 -8.09 -1.92
CA PRO A 13 -4.58 -8.20 -1.44
C PRO A 13 -5.08 -9.63 -1.19
N LYS A 14 -4.48 -10.64 -1.84
CA LYS A 14 -4.82 -12.05 -1.68
C LYS A 14 -4.11 -12.72 -0.50
N SER A 15 -3.12 -12.05 0.09
CA SER A 15 -2.36 -12.57 1.22
C SER A 15 -3.26 -12.67 2.47
N ALA A 16 -3.13 -13.76 3.22
CA ALA A 16 -3.88 -13.93 4.48
C ALA A 16 -3.62 -12.79 5.48
N ARG A 17 -2.44 -12.16 5.40
CA ARG A 17 -2.00 -11.04 6.26
C ARG A 17 -2.39 -9.66 5.75
N TRP A 18 -3.01 -9.56 4.56
CA TRP A 18 -3.37 -8.28 3.94
C TRP A 18 -4.22 -7.40 4.85
N LYS A 19 -5.29 -7.96 5.41
CA LYS A 19 -6.21 -7.22 6.29
C LYS A 19 -5.50 -6.65 7.52
N SER A 20 -4.58 -7.41 8.12
CA SER A 20 -3.80 -6.95 9.26
C SER A 20 -2.86 -5.81 8.87
N PHE A 21 -2.19 -5.93 7.71
CA PHE A 21 -1.34 -4.88 7.17
C PHE A 21 -2.12 -3.57 6.93
N VAL A 22 -3.28 -3.65 6.27
CA VAL A 22 -4.14 -2.48 5.98
C VAL A 22 -4.57 -1.77 7.27
N VAL A 23 -4.99 -2.52 8.29
CA VAL A 23 -5.39 -1.95 9.59
C VAL A 23 -4.21 -1.27 10.29
N LEU A 24 -3.05 -1.93 10.33
CA LEU A 24 -1.86 -1.38 10.99
C LEU A 24 -1.34 -0.13 10.27
N LEU A 25 -1.27 -0.17 8.95
CA LEU A 25 -0.87 0.97 8.14
C LEU A 25 -1.87 2.13 8.30
N GLY A 26 -3.17 1.86 8.20
CA GLY A 26 -4.22 2.88 8.41
C GLY A 26 -4.10 3.56 9.77
N ASN A 27 -4.01 2.78 10.85
CA ASN A 27 -3.81 3.33 12.20
C ASN A 27 -2.54 4.18 12.30
N THR A 28 -1.43 3.70 11.73
CA THR A 28 -0.16 4.43 11.74
C THR A 28 -0.25 5.77 11.02
N LEU A 29 -1.00 5.84 9.91
CA LEU A 29 -1.17 7.06 9.13
C LEU A 29 -2.12 8.07 9.79
N THR A 30 -3.02 7.63 10.68
CA THR A 30 -3.98 8.52 11.37
C THR A 30 -3.64 8.80 12.83
N ASP A 31 -2.62 8.12 13.39
CA ASP A 31 -2.32 8.20 14.81
C ASP A 31 -2.00 9.64 15.28
N GLY A 32 -2.73 10.06 16.32
CA GLY A 32 -2.64 11.39 16.91
C GLY A 32 -3.11 12.55 16.01
N LEU A 33 -3.82 12.27 14.90
CA LEU A 33 -4.33 13.28 13.99
C LEU A 33 -5.86 13.50 14.16
N PRO A 34 -6.38 14.68 13.77
CA PRO A 34 -7.83 14.89 13.67
C PRO A 34 -8.47 13.91 12.69
N GLU A 35 -9.74 13.59 12.94
CA GLU A 35 -10.54 12.74 12.04
C GLU A 35 -10.48 13.27 10.60
N GLY A 36 -10.32 12.35 9.64
CA GLY A 36 -10.18 12.69 8.22
C GLY A 36 -8.79 13.19 7.79
N THR A 37 -7.81 13.27 8.71
CA THR A 37 -6.43 13.70 8.40
C THR A 37 -5.48 12.50 8.36
N TRP A 38 -4.52 12.51 7.44
CA TRP A 38 -3.60 11.40 7.19
C TRP A 38 -2.15 11.90 7.04
N ARG A 39 -1.19 11.14 7.58
CA ARG A 39 0.25 11.34 7.35
C ARG A 39 0.64 10.81 5.96
N CYS A 40 0.26 11.51 4.90
CA CYS A 40 0.74 11.14 3.56
C CYS A 40 1.94 12.01 3.15
N GLY A 41 3.11 11.39 2.97
CA GLY A 41 4.36 12.06 2.56
C GLY A 41 4.38 12.54 1.10
N ASN A 42 3.23 12.88 0.53
CA ASN A 42 3.11 13.40 -0.85
C ASN A 42 3.30 14.93 -0.93
N ASP A 43 3.81 15.56 0.12
CA ASP A 43 4.04 17.00 0.20
C ASP A 43 5.25 17.49 -0.62
N GLY A 44 5.88 16.60 -1.40
CA GLY A 44 7.06 16.92 -2.20
C GLY A 44 8.36 17.01 -1.41
N SER A 45 8.36 16.72 -0.11
CA SER A 45 9.53 16.86 0.79
C SER A 45 10.66 15.84 0.59
N GLY A 46 10.54 14.92 -0.38
CA GLY A 46 11.61 13.97 -0.72
C GLY A 46 11.88 12.87 0.33
N GLY A 47 10.98 12.66 1.30
CA GLY A 47 11.04 11.50 2.21
C GLY A 47 10.66 10.18 1.53
N SER A 48 11.08 9.04 2.11
CA SER A 48 10.65 7.71 1.62
C SER A 48 9.13 7.63 1.68
N ARG A 49 8.51 7.51 0.51
CA ARG A 49 7.04 7.55 0.33
C ARG A 49 6.32 6.36 0.97
N HIS A 50 7.07 5.34 1.38
CA HIS A 50 6.58 4.07 1.93
C HIS A 50 7.11 3.77 3.33
N ARG A 51 7.65 4.78 4.04
CA ARG A 51 8.28 4.60 5.36
C ARG A 51 7.40 3.81 6.33
N TYR A 52 6.09 4.09 6.35
CA TYR A 52 5.19 3.45 7.30
C TYR A 52 4.83 2.03 6.86
N ALA A 53 4.59 1.79 5.56
CA ALA A 53 4.40 0.46 5.03
C ALA A 53 5.61 -0.45 5.27
N GLU A 54 6.84 0.06 5.06
CA GLU A 54 8.09 -0.65 5.37
C GLU A 54 8.15 -1.08 6.84
N ALA A 55 7.85 -0.15 7.76
CA ALA A 55 7.87 -0.43 9.19
C ALA A 55 6.83 -1.51 9.59
N VAL A 56 5.60 -1.41 9.07
CA VAL A 56 4.54 -2.39 9.34
C VAL A 56 4.90 -3.76 8.76
N MET A 57 5.45 -3.82 7.53
CA MET A 57 5.87 -5.10 6.94
C MET A 57 7.04 -5.74 7.70
N ALA A 58 7.98 -4.92 8.17
CA ALA A 58 9.08 -5.40 9.01
C ALA A 58 8.56 -5.97 10.34
N GLU A 59 7.57 -5.33 10.97
CA GLU A 59 6.92 -5.81 12.20
C GLU A 59 6.18 -7.14 11.99
N LEU A 60 5.45 -7.27 10.88
CA LEU A 60 4.73 -8.51 10.52
C LEU A 60 5.69 -9.69 10.25
N GLY A 61 6.93 -9.40 9.83
CA GLY A 61 7.99 -10.38 9.58
C GLY A 61 7.71 -11.31 8.40
N GLY A 62 8.74 -11.95 7.84
CA GLY A 62 8.55 -12.93 6.74
C GLY A 62 7.89 -12.36 5.48
N ILE A 63 8.05 -11.06 5.23
CA ILE A 63 7.59 -10.35 4.02
C ILE A 63 8.83 -9.92 3.24
N ASP A 64 8.78 -10.08 1.92
CA ASP A 64 9.73 -9.48 0.99
C ASP A 64 9.32 -8.02 0.77
N ILE A 65 9.98 -7.11 1.49
CA ILE A 65 9.63 -5.69 1.48
C ILE A 65 9.83 -5.10 0.08
N ASP A 66 10.98 -5.32 -0.55
CA ASP A 66 11.29 -4.75 -1.86
C ASP A 66 10.34 -5.27 -2.94
N GLY A 67 10.09 -6.59 -2.96
CA GLY A 67 9.14 -7.22 -3.87
C GLY A 67 7.71 -6.74 -3.66
N THR A 68 7.31 -6.53 -2.39
CA THR A 68 6.00 -5.99 -2.04
C THR A 68 5.84 -4.53 -2.47
N LEU A 69 6.83 -3.67 -2.24
CA LEU A 69 6.78 -2.27 -2.67
C LEU A 69 6.77 -2.16 -4.19
N ALA A 70 7.48 -3.04 -4.90
CA ALA A 70 7.40 -3.12 -6.36
C ALA A 70 5.97 -3.47 -6.80
N PHE A 71 5.36 -4.50 -6.21
CA PHE A 71 3.96 -4.85 -6.47
C PHE A 71 3.00 -3.69 -6.19
N PHE A 72 3.13 -3.00 -5.06
CA PHE A 72 2.29 -1.84 -4.74
C PHE A 72 2.39 -0.74 -5.78
N ARG A 73 3.61 -0.41 -6.23
CA ARG A 73 3.81 0.62 -7.27
C ARG A 73 3.17 0.25 -8.60
N GLU A 74 3.24 -1.02 -8.99
CA GLU A 74 2.56 -1.53 -10.20
C GLU A 74 1.03 -1.39 -10.11
N HIS A 75 0.48 -1.36 -8.90
CA HIS A 75 -0.96 -1.25 -8.61
C HIS A 75 -1.34 0.13 -8.05
N GLY A 76 -0.55 1.16 -8.37
CA GLY A 76 -0.88 2.56 -8.06
C GLY A 76 -0.60 3.01 -6.62
N GLY A 77 0.06 2.21 -5.80
CA GLY A 77 0.51 2.55 -4.44
C GLY A 77 1.89 3.20 -4.40
N TYR A 78 2.04 4.44 -4.91
CA TYR A 78 3.34 5.14 -4.93
C TYR A 78 3.72 5.80 -3.60
N CYS A 79 2.80 5.87 -2.66
CA CYS A 79 3.02 6.23 -1.27
C CYS A 79 2.11 5.45 -0.31
N ASP A 80 2.34 5.57 0.99
CA ASP A 80 1.61 4.87 2.04
C ASP A 80 0.08 5.03 1.94
N CYS A 81 -0.42 6.24 1.66
CA CYS A 81 -1.86 6.47 1.55
C CYS A 81 -2.45 5.86 0.26
N GLU A 82 -1.71 5.92 -0.86
CA GLU A 82 -2.13 5.30 -2.11
C GLU A 82 -2.16 3.77 -2.05
N ILE A 83 -1.34 3.14 -1.21
CA ILE A 83 -1.45 1.69 -0.96
C ILE A 83 -2.86 1.34 -0.47
N LEU A 84 -3.37 2.09 0.52
CA LEU A 84 -4.70 1.85 1.10
C LEU A 84 -5.83 2.19 0.12
N PHE A 85 -5.62 3.17 -0.76
CA PHE A 85 -6.68 3.66 -1.66
C PHE A 85 -6.76 2.92 -3.00
N ASN A 86 -5.62 2.43 -3.52
CA ASN A 86 -5.50 1.97 -4.90
C ASN A 86 -5.21 0.46 -5.01
N VAL A 87 -4.47 -0.13 -4.07
CA VAL A 87 -3.99 -1.52 -4.22
C VAL A 87 -5.10 -2.55 -3.94
N ASP A 88 -6.10 -2.22 -3.10
CA ASP A 88 -7.24 -3.10 -2.77
C ASP A 88 -8.47 -2.88 -3.67
N ARG A 89 -8.29 -2.24 -4.83
CA ARG A 89 -9.38 -1.89 -5.76
C ARG A 89 -9.37 -2.81 -6.98
N PRO A 90 -10.09 -3.95 -6.96
CA PRO A 90 -10.25 -4.76 -8.17
C PRO A 90 -11.06 -4.04 -9.27
N ASP A 91 -11.77 -2.97 -8.95
CA ASP A 91 -12.60 -2.16 -9.84
C ASP A 91 -11.85 -1.03 -10.57
N LEU A 92 -10.66 -0.62 -10.08
CA LEU A 92 -9.86 0.46 -10.68
C LEU A 92 -8.58 -0.03 -11.36
N ASN A 93 -8.17 -1.28 -11.13
CA ASN A 93 -6.98 -1.90 -11.72
C ASN A 93 -7.30 -2.79 -12.94
N GLY A 94 -8.45 -2.57 -13.59
CA GLY A 94 -8.68 -3.06 -14.94
C GLY A 94 -7.66 -2.46 -15.92
N PRO A 95 -7.43 -3.06 -17.11
CA PRO A 95 -6.58 -2.44 -18.12
C PRO A 95 -7.06 -1.00 -18.31
N LEU A 96 -6.16 -0.02 -18.28
CA LEU A 96 -6.47 1.37 -18.60
C LEU A 96 -6.97 1.46 -20.05
N ASP A 97 -8.25 1.14 -20.29
CA ASP A 97 -8.88 1.45 -21.54
C ASP A 97 -8.99 2.97 -21.62
N SER A 98 -8.19 3.47 -22.55
CA SER A 98 -8.05 4.88 -22.88
C SER A 98 -9.37 5.38 -23.50
N ALA A 99 -10.37 5.65 -22.68
CA ALA A 99 -11.60 6.31 -23.06
C ALA A 99 -12.11 7.04 -21.81
N GLY A 100 -11.89 8.34 -21.64
CA GLY A 100 -12.30 9.37 -22.55
C GLY A 100 -13.08 10.37 -21.70
N VAL A 101 -12.55 11.59 -21.59
CA VAL A 101 -13.26 12.73 -21.02
C VAL A 101 -14.63 12.84 -21.67
N THR A 102 -15.71 12.81 -20.89
CA THR A 102 -16.88 13.65 -21.17
C THR A 102 -17.47 14.18 -19.87
N SER A 103 -17.18 15.45 -19.63
CA SER A 103 -18.02 16.34 -18.84
C SER A 103 -19.43 16.35 -19.43
N ALA A 104 -20.45 16.16 -18.60
CA ALA A 104 -21.82 16.51 -18.92
C ALA A 104 -22.51 16.99 -17.64
N ALA A 105 -22.53 18.32 -17.50
CA ALA A 105 -23.50 19.01 -16.67
C ALA A 105 -24.90 18.81 -17.27
N ALA A 106 -25.87 18.59 -16.39
CA ALA A 106 -27.27 18.88 -16.62
C ALA A 106 -27.83 19.50 -15.34
#